data_AF-A0A7X6UVU3-F1
#
_entry.id   AF-A0A7X6UVU3-F1
#
_cell.length_a   1.000
_cell.length_b   1.000
_cell.length_c   1.000
_cell.angle_alpha   90.00
_cell.angle_beta   90.00
_cell.angle_gamma   90.00
#
_symmetry.space_group_name_H-M   'P 1'
#
loop_
_entity.id
_entity.type
_entity.pdbx_description
1 polymer ?
#
loop_
_entity_poly.entity_id
_entity_poly.type
_entity_poly.pdbx_seq_one_letter_code
_entity_poly.pdbx_strand_id
1 'polypeptide(L)'
;MIFSLKWWLLISFLLILSCASGSVQYVLVQDAQDSYKHAAKEYHKVEDEYIVLLFNLERYPEDSFLVEQKKTLMKELDHLRNIMLHSRLEFDESVQEWDAQITGNMVIKGQKVPTLDTASLRPLFTPN
;
A
#
# COMPACT_ATOMS: atom_id res chain seq x y z
N MET A 1 12.53 -17.04 46.64
CA MET A 1 12.99 -16.04 45.65
C MET A 1 12.97 -16.51 44.20
N ILE A 2 13.11 -17.81 43.89
CA ILE A 2 13.14 -18.32 42.49
C ILE A 2 11.78 -18.19 41.76
N PHE A 3 10.66 -18.26 42.48
CA PHE A 3 9.32 -18.18 41.89
C PHE A 3 9.03 -16.80 41.26
N SER A 4 9.39 -15.70 41.92
CA SER A 4 9.12 -14.34 41.43
C SER A 4 9.92 -13.98 40.17
N LEU A 5 11.12 -14.57 39.98
CA LEU A 5 11.97 -14.32 38.81
C LEU A 5 11.39 -14.93 37.52
N LYS A 6 10.77 -16.12 37.63
CA LYS A 6 10.11 -16.79 36.50
C LYS A 6 8.91 -16.01 35.98
N TRP A 7 8.11 -15.44 36.87
CA TRP A 7 6.97 -14.60 36.51
C TRP A 7 7.39 -13.27 35.88
N TRP A 8 8.50 -12.69 36.37
CA TRP A 8 9.05 -11.45 35.81
C TRP A 8 9.60 -11.64 34.39
N LEU A 9 10.28 -12.76 34.12
CA LEU A 9 10.72 -13.13 32.77
C LEU A 9 9.55 -13.41 31.83
N LEU A 10 8.48 -14.05 32.30
CA LEU A 10 7.28 -14.33 31.51
C LEU A 10 6.56 -13.05 31.08
N ILE A 11 6.41 -12.08 31.99
CA ILE A 11 5.77 -10.79 31.69
C ILE A 11 6.63 -9.97 30.72
N SER A 12 7.96 -9.97 30.91
CA SER A 12 8.89 -9.30 30.00
C SER A 12 8.84 -9.91 28.59
N PHE A 13 8.79 -11.24 28.48
CA PHE A 13 8.63 -11.93 27.20
C PHE A 13 7.29 -11.62 26.51
N LEU A 14 6.21 -11.52 27.28
CA LEU A 14 4.88 -11.17 26.77
C LEU A 14 4.78 -9.72 26.26
N LEU A 15 5.47 -8.78 26.92
CA LEU A 15 5.52 -7.37 26.50
C LEU A 15 6.30 -7.17 25.19
N ILE A 16 7.36 -7.93 24.97
CA ILE A 16 8.17 -7.85 23.74
C ILE A 16 7.36 -8.31 22.51
N LEU A 17 6.53 -9.35 22.67
CA LEU A 17 5.66 -9.85 21.60
C LEU A 17 4.57 -8.84 21.19
N SER A 18 4.13 -7.97 22.10
CA SER A 18 3.05 -7.02 21.83
C SER A 18 3.51 -5.73 21.14
N CYS A 19 4.78 -5.36 21.23
CA CYS A 19 5.30 -4.15 20.56
C CYS A 19 5.64 -4.35 19.08
N ALA A 20 5.71 -5.60 18.59
CA ALA A 20 6.17 -5.89 17.23
C ALA A 20 5.07 -5.76 16.15
N SER A 21 3.79 -5.75 16.52
CA SER A 21 2.68 -5.82 15.55
C SER A 21 2.49 -4.52 14.75
N GLY A 22 2.57 -3.35 15.40
CA GLY A 22 2.36 -2.05 14.73
C GLY A 22 3.46 -1.67 13.73
N SER A 23 4.71 -2.09 13.98
CA SER A 23 5.82 -1.80 13.07
C SER A 23 5.79 -2.62 11.78
N VAL A 24 5.25 -3.84 11.82
CA VAL A 24 5.23 -4.74 10.66
C VAL A 24 4.26 -4.22 9.59
N GLN A 25 3.11 -3.69 9.97
CA GLN A 25 2.11 -3.18 9.00
C GLN A 25 2.56 -1.90 8.33
N TYR A 26 3.22 -1.01 9.07
CA TYR A 26 3.83 0.17 8.49
C TYR A 26 4.87 -0.18 7.41
N VAL A 27 5.69 -1.21 7.66
CA VAL A 27 6.66 -1.71 6.66
C VAL A 27 5.95 -2.24 5.41
N LEU A 28 4.84 -2.97 5.56
CA LEU A 28 4.06 -3.48 4.41
C LEU A 28 3.48 -2.35 3.56
N VAL A 29 2.95 -1.29 4.18
CA VAL A 29 2.47 -0.09 3.45
C VAL A 29 3.62 0.58 2.70
N GLN A 30 4.79 0.67 3.32
CA GLN A 30 5.97 1.27 2.71
C GLN A 30 6.46 0.46 1.50
N ASP A 31 6.51 -0.87 1.62
CA ASP A 31 6.89 -1.77 0.52
C ASP A 31 5.92 -1.67 -0.66
N ALA A 32 4.61 -1.63 -0.39
CA ALA A 32 3.59 -1.44 -1.42
C ALA A 32 3.69 -0.07 -2.09
N GLN A 33 3.98 0.99 -1.32
CA GLN A 33 4.20 2.33 -1.84
C GLN A 33 5.40 2.38 -2.78
N ASP A 34 6.52 1.77 -2.40
CA ASP A 34 7.74 1.77 -3.21
C ASP A 34 7.58 0.93 -4.48
N SER A 35 6.82 -0.16 -4.41
CA SER A 35 6.41 -0.95 -5.56
C SER A 35 5.57 -0.15 -6.55
N TYR A 36 4.59 0.62 -6.06
CA TYR A 36 3.79 1.52 -6.88
C TYR A 36 4.64 2.62 -7.54
N LYS A 37 5.51 3.28 -6.77
CA LYS A 37 6.41 4.32 -7.30
C LYS A 37 7.32 3.77 -8.39
N HIS A 38 7.86 2.57 -8.20
CA HIS A 38 8.72 1.94 -9.19
C HIS A 38 7.95 1.65 -10.48
N ALA A 39 6.76 1.03 -10.39
CA ALA A 39 5.91 0.76 -11.54
C ALA A 39 5.51 2.04 -12.29
N ALA A 40 5.15 3.10 -11.57
CA ALA A 40 4.82 4.40 -12.16
C ALA A 40 6.01 5.03 -12.89
N LYS A 41 7.22 4.92 -12.31
CA LYS A 41 8.44 5.43 -12.92
C LYS A 41 8.76 4.73 -14.25
N GLU A 42 8.67 3.40 -14.27
CA GLU A 42 8.91 2.63 -15.50
C GLU A 42 7.85 2.94 -16.58
N TYR A 43 6.58 3.07 -16.18
CA TYR A 43 5.51 3.51 -17.09
C TYR A 43 5.81 4.86 -17.74
N HIS A 44 6.14 5.88 -16.94
CA HIS A 44 6.40 7.24 -17.45
C HIS A 44 7.64 7.31 -18.33
N LYS A 45 8.66 6.50 -18.07
CA LYS A 45 9.84 6.41 -18.94
C LYS A 45 9.47 5.99 -20.35
N VAL A 46 8.66 4.94 -20.50
CA VAL A 46 8.19 4.46 -21.82
C VAL A 46 7.20 5.44 -22.43
N GLU A 47 6.41 6.15 -21.61
CA GLU A 47 5.49 7.20 -22.08
C GLU A 47 6.24 8.35 -22.73
N ASP A 48 7.33 8.81 -22.12
CA ASP A 48 8.20 9.85 -22.68
C ASP A 48 8.81 9.40 -24.03
N GLU A 49 9.29 8.16 -24.11
CA GLU A 49 9.81 7.59 -25.36
C GLU A 49 8.73 7.52 -26.45
N TYR A 50 7.51 7.14 -26.10
CA TYR A 50 6.37 7.10 -27.01
C TYR A 50 5.97 8.50 -27.50
N ILE A 51 5.98 9.51 -26.62
CA ILE A 51 5.70 10.90 -26.99
C ILE A 51 6.75 11.41 -27.99
N VAL A 52 8.03 11.13 -27.75
CA VAL A 52 9.10 11.47 -28.70
C VAL A 52 8.90 10.79 -30.05
N LEU A 53 8.49 9.52 -30.05
CA LEU A 53 8.17 8.80 -31.27
C LEU A 53 7.01 9.46 -32.05
N LEU A 54 5.96 9.92 -31.35
CA LEU A 54 4.83 10.59 -32.00
C LEU A 54 5.27 11.88 -32.71
N PHE A 55 6.17 12.67 -32.11
CA PHE A 55 6.73 13.84 -32.78
C PHE A 55 7.57 13.48 -34.00
N ASN A 56 8.31 12.36 -33.96
CA ASN A 56 9.07 11.89 -35.11
C ASN A 56 8.14 11.40 -36.24
N LEU A 57 7.05 10.70 -35.91
CA LEU A 57 6.03 10.26 -36.86
C LEU A 57 5.29 11.42 -37.51
N GLU A 58 5.04 12.50 -36.77
CA GLU A 58 4.43 13.72 -37.34
C GLU A 58 5.31 14.30 -38.47
N ARG A 59 6.64 14.25 -38.31
CA ARG A 59 7.60 14.73 -39.31
C ARG A 59 7.81 13.74 -40.45
N TYR A 60 7.75 12.44 -40.16
CA TYR A 60 8.01 11.34 -41.10
C TYR A 60 6.90 10.27 -41.04
N PRO A 61 5.70 10.56 -41.56
CA PRO A 61 4.53 9.68 -41.39
C PRO A 61 4.61 8.37 -42.18
N GLU A 62 5.40 8.34 -43.25
CA GLU A 62 5.60 7.19 -44.14
C GLU A 62 6.71 6.24 -43.63
N ASP A 63 7.42 6.61 -42.56
CA ASP A 63 8.50 5.79 -42.03
C ASP A 63 7.95 4.53 -41.35
N SER A 64 8.08 3.40 -42.05
CA SER A 64 7.58 2.11 -41.61
C SER A 64 8.22 1.61 -40.31
N PHE A 65 9.46 2.03 -40.00
CA PHE A 65 10.13 1.69 -38.75
C PHE A 65 9.49 2.40 -37.56
N LEU A 66 9.20 3.70 -37.72
CA LEU A 66 8.53 4.48 -36.67
C LEU A 66 7.10 3.97 -36.41
N VAL A 67 6.39 3.56 -37.47
CA VAL A 67 5.04 2.98 -37.35
C VAL A 67 5.07 1.65 -36.60
N GLU A 68 6.08 0.81 -36.82
CA GLU A 68 6.19 -0.46 -36.09
C GLU A 68 6.63 -0.24 -34.63
N GLN A 69 7.58 0.66 -34.38
CA GLN A 69 7.92 1.07 -33.00
C GLN A 69 6.71 1.57 -32.23
N LYS A 70 5.80 2.30 -32.89
CA LYS A 70 4.57 2.81 -32.25
C LYS A 70 3.74 1.66 -31.71
N LYS A 71 3.55 0.59 -32.48
CA LYS A 71 2.78 -0.58 -32.05
C LYS A 71 3.46 -1.29 -30.88
N THR A 72 4.78 -1.40 -30.92
CA THR A 72 5.57 -2.03 -29.85
C THR A 72 5.46 -1.24 -28.54
N LEU A 73 5.73 0.06 -28.58
CA LEU A 73 5.62 0.94 -27.42
C LEU A 73 4.18 1.03 -26.88
N MET A 74 3.16 1.02 -27.74
CA MET A 74 1.77 0.95 -27.28
C MET A 74 1.47 -0.32 -26.48
N LYS A 75 1.97 -1.48 -26.91
CA LYS A 75 1.80 -2.75 -26.18
C LYS A 75 2.54 -2.73 -24.85
N GLU A 76 3.76 -2.18 -24.84
CA GLU A 76 4.55 -2.04 -23.62
C GLU A 76 3.89 -1.09 -22.62
N LEU A 77 3.39 0.06 -23.10
CA LEU A 77 2.63 1.00 -22.27
C LEU A 77 1.37 0.38 -21.67
N ASP A 78 0.62 -0.41 -22.43
CA ASP A 78 -0.56 -1.09 -21.91
C ASP A 78 -0.18 -2.11 -20.82
N HIS A 79 0.89 -2.88 -21.04
CA HIS A 79 1.41 -3.81 -20.06
C HIS A 79 1.86 -3.11 -18.76
N LEU A 80 2.68 -2.06 -18.87
CA LEU A 80 3.17 -1.28 -17.73
C LEU A 80 2.05 -0.54 -17.01
N ARG A 81 1.04 -0.03 -17.74
CA ARG A 81 -0.15 0.58 -17.15
C ARG A 81 -0.89 -0.43 -16.26
N ASN A 82 -1.05 -1.66 -16.73
CA ASN A 82 -1.72 -2.70 -15.95
C ASN A 82 -0.93 -3.05 -14.67
N ILE A 83 0.41 -3.13 -14.77
CA ILE A 83 1.28 -3.34 -13.60
C ILE A 83 1.15 -2.17 -12.61
N MET A 84 1.20 -0.93 -13.09
CA MET A 84 1.08 0.27 -12.25
C MET A 84 -0.30 0.36 -11.57
N LEU A 85 -1.38 0.03 -12.28
CA LEU A 85 -2.72 0.02 -11.70
C LEU A 85 -2.86 -1.09 -10.65
N HIS A 86 -2.25 -2.25 -10.89
CA HIS A 86 -2.25 -3.35 -9.94
C HIS A 86 -1.49 -2.98 -8.66
N SER A 87 -0.27 -2.45 -8.77
CA SER A 87 0.52 -2.02 -7.60
C SER A 87 -0.13 -0.86 -6.85
N ARG A 88 -0.86 0.01 -7.55
CA ARG A 88 -1.68 1.05 -6.89
C ARG A 88 -2.78 0.45 -6.04
N LEU A 89 -3.49 -0.56 -6.54
CA LEU A 89 -4.53 -1.25 -5.77
C LEU A 89 -3.95 -1.91 -4.53
N GLU A 90 -2.80 -2.58 -4.64
CA GLU A 90 -2.10 -3.18 -3.49
C GLU A 90 -1.70 -2.11 -2.46
N PHE A 91 -1.22 -0.96 -2.92
CA PHE A 91 -0.91 0.16 -2.03
C PHE A 91 -2.16 0.69 -1.32
N ASP A 92 -3.24 0.96 -2.05
CA ASP A 92 -4.50 1.45 -1.47
C ASP A 92 -5.08 0.44 -0.46
N GLU A 93 -5.03 -0.87 -0.77
CA GLU A 93 -5.44 -1.94 0.14
C GLU A 93 -4.59 -1.99 1.42
N SER A 94 -3.26 -1.87 1.27
CA SER A 94 -2.33 -1.85 2.42
C SER A 94 -2.58 -0.67 3.35
N VAL A 95 -2.84 0.52 2.79
CA VAL A 95 -3.16 1.73 3.55
C VAL A 95 -4.50 1.56 4.28
N GLN A 96 -5.51 1.02 3.60
CA GLN A 96 -6.81 0.77 4.22
C GLN A 96 -6.72 -0.24 5.37
N GLU A 97 -5.92 -1.30 5.20
CA GLU A 97 -5.69 -2.28 6.27
C GLU A 97 -4.97 -1.63 7.47
N TRP A 98 -3.94 -0.84 7.22
CA TRP A 98 -3.22 -0.11 8.27
C TRP A 98 -4.12 0.87 9.03
N ASP A 99 -4.93 1.66 8.32
CA ASP A 99 -5.90 2.61 8.91
C ASP A 99 -6.94 1.89 9.78
N ALA A 100 -7.44 0.73 9.31
CA ALA A 100 -8.39 -0.08 10.07
C ALA A 100 -7.79 -0.59 11.38
N GLN A 101 -6.50 -0.92 11.39
CA GLN A 101 -5.80 -1.41 12.58
C GLN A 101 -5.50 -0.29 13.59
N ILE A 102 -5.16 0.91 13.12
CA ILE A 102 -4.94 2.07 14.00
C ILE A 102 -6.25 2.56 14.61
N THR A 103 -7.32 2.61 13.80
CA THR A 103 -8.59 3.22 14.21
C THR A 103 -9.50 2.22 14.96
N GLY A 104 -9.19 0.91 14.91
CA GLY A 104 -10.04 -0.16 15.45
C GLY A 104 -11.33 -0.39 14.67
N ASN A 105 -11.56 0.37 13.59
CA ASN A 105 -12.69 0.23 12.69
C ASN A 105 -12.29 -0.75 11.59
N MET A 106 -12.62 -2.03 11.76
CA MET A 106 -12.52 -3.01 10.68
C MET A 106 -13.55 -2.65 9.60
N VAL A 107 -13.12 -1.96 8.55
CA VAL A 107 -13.93 -1.78 7.34
C VAL A 107 -13.87 -3.08 6.53
N ILE A 108 -14.64 -4.07 6.96
CA ILE A 108 -14.90 -5.26 6.15
C ILE A 108 -15.87 -4.84 5.05
N LYS A 109 -15.45 -5.04 3.80
CA LYS A 109 -16.18 -4.75 2.55
C LYS A 109 -17.71 -4.71 2.74
N GLY A 110 -18.30 -3.52 2.59
CA GLY A 110 -19.73 -3.35 2.31
C GLY A 110 -20.71 -3.37 3.50
N GLN A 111 -20.27 -3.49 4.76
CA GLN A 111 -21.20 -3.42 5.89
C GLN A 111 -20.68 -2.48 6.97
N LYS A 112 -21.36 -1.34 7.16
CA LYS A 112 -21.21 -0.51 8.36
C LYS A 112 -21.57 -1.38 9.56
N VAL A 113 -20.57 -1.97 10.20
CA VAL A 113 -20.73 -2.50 11.55
C VAL A 113 -20.91 -1.27 12.46
N PRO A 114 -22.01 -1.15 13.21
CA PRO A 114 -22.18 -0.01 14.11
C PRO A 114 -21.05 -0.05 15.13
N THR A 115 -20.29 1.04 15.17
CA THR A 115 -19.26 1.30 16.17
C THR A 115 -19.85 1.08 17.56
N LEU A 116 -19.22 0.21 18.36
CA LEU A 116 -19.52 0.11 19.78
C LEU A 116 -19.25 1.50 20.37
N ASP A 117 -20.32 2.14 20.84
CA ASP A 117 -20.30 3.50 21.36
C ASP A 117 -19.29 3.59 22.52
N THR A 118 -18.18 4.28 22.28
CA THR A 118 -17.13 4.55 23.27
C THR A 118 -17.64 5.44 24.41
N ALA A 119 -18.88 5.97 24.33
CA ALA A 119 -19.56 6.61 25.44
C ALA A 119 -19.96 5.65 26.60
N SER A 120 -19.97 4.33 26.35
CA SER A 120 -20.35 3.32 27.36
C SER A 120 -19.21 2.85 28.29
N LEU A 121 -17.97 3.29 28.04
CA LEU A 121 -16.79 2.93 28.84
C LEU A 121 -16.23 4.11 29.65
N ARG A 122 -17.08 4.99 30.19
CA ARG A 122 -16.64 5.84 31.32
C ARG A 122 -16.54 4.96 32.58
N PRO A 123 -15.35 4.83 33.20
CA PRO A 123 -15.29 4.22 34.50
C PRO A 123 -16.00 5.14 35.52
N LEU A 124 -16.96 4.57 36.24
CA LEU A 124 -17.50 5.08 37.49
C LEU A 124 -16.37 5.15 38.53
N PHE A 125 -15.55 6.20 38.47
CA PHE A 125 -14.67 6.60 39.57
C PHE A 125 -14.91 8.08 39.88
N THR A 126 -15.87 8.32 40.77
CA THR A 126 -15.85 9.47 41.66
C THR A 126 -15.51 8.97 43.05
N PRO A 127 -14.34 9.30 43.63
CA PRO A 127 -14.17 9.19 45.06
C PRO A 127 -14.76 10.45 45.73
N ASN A 128 -15.73 10.23 46.63
CA ASN A 128 -16.30 11.10 47.66
C ASN A 128 -16.27 12.63 47.49
#